data_AF-A0A843H6N1-F1
#
_entry.id   AF-A0A843H6N1-F1
#
_cell.length_a   1.000
_cell.length_b   1.000
_cell.length_c   1.000
_cell.angle_alpha   90.00
_cell.angle_beta   90.00
_cell.angle_gamma   90.00
#
_symmetry.space_group_name_H-M   'P 1'
#
loop_
_entity.id
_entity.type
_entity.pdbx_description
1 polymer ?
#
loop_
_entity_poly.entity_id
_entity_poly.type
_entity_poly.pdbx_seq_one_letter_code
_entity_poly.pdbx_strand_id
1 'polypeptide(L)'
;MDKTFKTPCGLFVKEIIDIFDYTARNGNPVCRCPYFTRTETCELNDSYVEEVMHPCCHYETTHACMVQETDEKYDYENSVEKLIQQEKEIENQLINDFVKQKKGHVCRQNIRYNRHTREITHFYAPELCLYLQCKYCDVYQENLTGAKTNIFYDLKIKYIEHGEGLLLDVQKETIVKNKKITQVPISKKLAEIILKSRKLGEYIHYKEHSRLERDLRYEMKKLLSVEVFNIRAEIKVKHDIYEDLEAIKSGISVSYSDIELKQKKQEKSDRRAKAKQEKIDKIKKLYIEKGYDGLGNQERKFMKLVDSGELDWEELDKLHEEYLEQQQSQLSLF
;
A
#
# COMPACT_ATOMS: atom_id res chain seq x y z
N MET A 1 -10.10 27.15 -23.86
CA MET A 1 -11.00 26.43 -24.77
C MET A 1 -10.75 24.96 -24.57
N ASP A 2 -11.79 24.16 -24.31
CA ASP A 2 -11.67 22.70 -24.26
C ASP A 2 -11.21 22.22 -25.65
N LYS A 3 -10.01 21.64 -25.73
CA LYS A 3 -9.49 21.08 -26.98
C LYS A 3 -10.31 19.85 -27.37
N THR A 4 -10.65 19.74 -28.65
CA THR A 4 -11.36 18.58 -29.20
C THR A 4 -10.39 17.79 -30.06
N PHE A 5 -10.43 16.47 -29.95
CA PHE A 5 -9.58 15.58 -30.74
C PHE A 5 -10.42 14.65 -31.61
N LYS A 6 -9.80 14.09 -32.65
CA LYS A 6 -10.37 13.04 -33.50
C LYS A 6 -9.41 11.88 -33.68
N THR A 7 -9.97 10.67 -33.71
CA THR A 7 -9.25 9.47 -34.15
C THR A 7 -9.08 9.49 -35.68
N PRO A 8 -8.16 8.68 -36.24
CA PRO A 8 -7.96 8.58 -37.70
C PRO A 8 -9.18 8.01 -38.43
N CYS A 9 -10.03 7.24 -37.72
CA CYS A 9 -11.30 6.76 -38.22
C CYS A 9 -12.46 7.75 -38.06
N GLY A 10 -12.18 8.98 -37.61
CA GLY A 10 -13.13 10.09 -37.57
C GLY A 10 -13.99 10.20 -36.32
N LEU A 11 -13.71 9.44 -35.26
CA LEU A 11 -14.45 9.55 -33.99
C LEU A 11 -13.94 10.72 -33.16
N PHE A 12 -14.85 11.47 -32.57
CA PHE A 12 -14.50 12.53 -31.62
C PHE A 12 -13.97 11.96 -30.31
N VAL A 13 -13.03 12.67 -29.69
CA VAL A 13 -12.40 12.31 -28.42
C VAL A 13 -12.26 13.55 -27.56
N LYS A 14 -12.73 13.44 -26.32
CA LYS A 14 -12.57 14.45 -25.27
C LYS A 14 -11.61 13.96 -24.19
N GLU A 15 -11.63 12.68 -23.88
CA GLU A 15 -10.76 12.05 -22.87
C GLU A 15 -9.52 11.44 -23.53
N ILE A 16 -8.45 12.23 -23.60
CA ILE A 16 -7.11 11.75 -23.95
C ILE A 16 -6.42 11.09 -22.75
N ILE A 17 -5.47 10.21 -23.05
CA ILE A 17 -4.68 9.49 -22.08
C ILE A 17 -3.26 10.06 -22.07
N ASP A 18 -2.82 10.50 -20.90
CA ASP A 18 -1.43 10.92 -20.68
C ASP A 18 -0.66 9.75 -20.06
N ILE A 19 0.20 9.10 -20.86
CA ILE A 19 1.07 7.99 -20.41
C ILE A 19 2.48 8.21 -20.96
N PHE A 20 3.46 8.35 -20.06
CA PHE A 20 4.88 8.53 -20.39
C PHE A 20 5.11 9.64 -21.44
N ASP A 21 5.73 9.30 -22.58
CA ASP A 21 6.07 10.24 -23.65
C ASP A 21 4.86 10.61 -24.55
N TYR A 22 3.71 9.95 -24.37
CA TYR A 22 2.46 10.20 -25.10
C TYR A 22 1.57 11.13 -24.30
N THR A 23 1.72 12.43 -24.57
CA THR A 23 0.87 13.47 -23.99
C THR A 23 0.55 14.52 -25.05
N ALA A 24 -0.56 15.24 -24.86
CA ALA A 24 -0.87 16.39 -25.71
C ALA A 24 0.24 17.46 -25.71
N ARG A 25 1.06 17.53 -24.65
CA ARG A 25 2.18 18.48 -24.54
C ARG A 25 3.34 18.13 -25.48
N ASN A 26 3.53 16.84 -25.76
CA ASN A 26 4.56 16.35 -26.67
C ASN A 26 4.06 16.22 -28.12
N GLY A 27 2.82 16.69 -28.41
CA GLY A 27 2.22 16.59 -29.74
C GLY A 27 1.68 15.21 -30.11
N ASN A 28 1.70 14.25 -29.17
CA ASN A 28 1.31 12.86 -29.40
C ASN A 28 0.16 12.43 -28.47
N PRO A 29 -1.02 13.08 -28.52
CA PRO A 29 -2.15 12.65 -27.73
C PRO A 29 -2.66 11.30 -28.22
N VAL A 30 -3.01 10.42 -27.27
CA VAL A 30 -3.56 9.10 -27.56
C VAL A 30 -4.85 8.88 -26.79
N CYS A 31 -5.72 8.02 -27.31
CA CYS A 31 -6.90 7.53 -26.60
C CYS A 31 -6.93 6.00 -26.60
N ARG A 32 -7.80 5.40 -25.80
CA ARG A 32 -8.11 3.96 -25.92
C ARG A 32 -8.98 3.76 -27.15
N CYS A 33 -8.62 2.79 -27.99
CA CYS A 33 -9.50 2.38 -29.08
C CYS A 33 -10.81 1.80 -28.51
N PRO A 34 -11.99 2.25 -28.97
CA PRO A 34 -13.27 1.72 -28.50
C PRO A 34 -13.61 0.33 -29.08
N TYR A 35 -12.87 -0.12 -30.10
CA TYR A 35 -13.11 -1.41 -30.77
C TYR A 35 -12.27 -2.53 -30.15
N PHE A 36 -12.69 -3.00 -28.98
CA PHE A 36 -11.97 -4.01 -28.18
C PHE A 36 -11.92 -5.42 -28.80
N THR A 37 -12.81 -5.72 -29.75
CA THR A 37 -12.93 -7.04 -30.38
C THR A 37 -12.02 -7.22 -31.60
N ARG A 38 -11.27 -6.19 -32.00
CA ARG A 38 -10.34 -6.31 -33.13
C ARG A 38 -9.13 -7.13 -32.70
N THR A 39 -8.84 -8.19 -33.45
CA THR A 39 -7.59 -8.98 -33.34
C THR A 39 -6.50 -8.47 -34.27
N GLU A 40 -6.88 -7.74 -35.30
CA GLU A 40 -5.99 -7.21 -36.34
C GLU A 40 -5.51 -5.79 -35.99
N THR A 41 -4.30 -5.45 -36.45
CA THR A 41 -3.73 -4.10 -36.32
C THR A 41 -4.59 -3.10 -37.09
N CYS A 42 -4.67 -1.86 -36.57
CA CYS A 42 -5.49 -0.85 -37.20
C CYS A 42 -4.67 -0.14 -38.28
N GLU A 43 -4.94 -0.42 -39.56
CA GLU A 43 -4.23 0.19 -40.69
C GLU A 43 -4.26 1.73 -40.69
N LEU A 44 -5.27 2.32 -40.04
CA LEU A 44 -5.42 3.77 -39.90
C LEU A 44 -4.61 4.38 -38.74
N ASN A 45 -4.04 3.54 -37.86
CA ASN A 45 -3.31 3.97 -36.68
C ASN A 45 -1.80 4.02 -36.95
N ASP A 46 -1.08 4.80 -36.16
CA ASP A 46 0.37 4.90 -36.30
C ASP A 46 1.05 3.62 -35.79
N SER A 47 1.94 3.04 -36.61
CA SER A 47 2.67 1.80 -36.29
C SER A 47 3.49 1.90 -34.99
N TYR A 48 3.93 3.11 -34.62
CA TYR A 48 4.73 3.33 -33.41
C TYR A 48 3.90 3.23 -32.12
N VAL A 49 2.61 3.57 -32.18
CA VAL A 49 1.70 3.53 -31.03
C VAL A 49 1.29 2.08 -30.69
N GLU A 50 1.31 1.19 -31.68
CA GLU A 50 1.01 -0.23 -31.50
C GLU A 50 2.09 -0.98 -30.70
N GLU A 51 3.36 -0.57 -30.81
CA GLU A 51 4.48 -1.22 -30.12
C GLU A 51 4.61 -0.82 -28.64
N VAL A 52 4.20 0.39 -28.26
CA VAL A 52 4.49 0.93 -26.92
C VAL A 52 3.44 0.58 -25.87
N MET A 53 2.21 0.22 -26.27
CA MET A 53 1.15 -0.19 -25.34
C MET A 53 1.07 -1.72 -25.19
N HIS A 54 2.17 -2.31 -24.70
CA HIS A 54 2.20 -3.69 -24.21
C HIS A 54 2.18 -3.73 -22.66
N PRO A 55 1.71 -4.83 -22.05
CA PRO A 55 0.69 -4.85 -21.00
C PRO A 55 1.32 -4.69 -19.62
N CYS A 56 1.43 -3.46 -19.10
CA CYS A 56 1.76 -3.29 -17.68
C CYS A 56 0.65 -3.80 -16.74
N CYS A 57 -0.52 -4.14 -17.30
CA CYS A 57 -1.61 -4.86 -16.63
C CYS A 57 -1.82 -6.19 -17.36
N HIS A 58 -1.65 -7.33 -16.68
CA HIS A 58 -1.77 -8.69 -17.24
C HIS A 58 -3.15 -9.08 -17.80
N TYR A 59 -4.04 -8.13 -18.03
CA TYR A 59 -5.40 -8.34 -18.50
C TYR A 59 -5.79 -7.09 -19.31
N GLU A 60 -6.18 -7.29 -20.58
CA GLU A 60 -6.57 -6.27 -21.57
C GLU A 60 -5.39 -5.57 -22.28
N THR A 61 -5.02 -6.08 -23.46
CA THR A 61 -4.29 -5.29 -24.47
C THR A 61 -5.21 -4.18 -24.97
N THR A 62 -5.22 -3.04 -24.26
CA THR A 62 -5.88 -1.84 -24.76
C THR A 62 -5.04 -1.24 -25.87
N HIS A 63 -5.49 -1.38 -27.13
CA HIS A 63 -4.87 -0.69 -28.26
C HIS A 63 -4.99 0.82 -28.06
N ALA A 64 -3.85 1.52 -27.98
CA ALA A 64 -3.84 2.97 -28.06
C ALA A 64 -4.08 3.42 -29.50
N CYS A 65 -4.78 4.54 -29.66
CA CYS A 65 -5.04 5.17 -30.94
C CYS A 65 -4.52 6.60 -30.91
N MET A 66 -3.69 6.98 -31.87
CA MET A 66 -3.19 8.35 -31.99
C MET A 66 -4.34 9.27 -32.41
N VAL A 67 -4.51 10.39 -31.72
CA VAL A 67 -5.56 11.37 -32.05
C VAL A 67 -4.96 12.69 -32.51
N GLN A 68 -5.74 13.46 -33.25
CA GLN A 68 -5.33 14.78 -33.74
C GLN A 68 -6.28 15.84 -33.21
N GLU A 69 -5.74 17.00 -32.84
CA GLU A 69 -6.55 18.15 -32.45
C GLU A 69 -7.37 18.63 -33.66
N THR A 70 -8.62 19.01 -33.43
CA THR A 70 -9.53 19.50 -34.47
C THR A 70 -10.24 20.77 -34.00
N ASP A 71 -10.51 21.66 -34.96
CA ASP A 71 -11.32 22.87 -34.74
C ASP A 71 -12.83 22.57 -34.74
N GLU A 72 -13.22 21.34 -35.10
CA GLU A 72 -14.62 20.94 -35.08
C GLU A 72 -15.17 20.85 -33.65
N LYS A 73 -16.44 21.23 -33.48
CA LYS A 73 -17.13 21.10 -32.20
C LYS A 73 -17.37 19.62 -31.88
N TYR A 74 -16.98 19.21 -30.67
CA TYR A 74 -17.20 17.85 -30.18
C TYR A 74 -18.65 17.37 -30.37
N ASP A 75 -18.81 16.21 -31.01
CA ASP A 75 -20.06 15.50 -31.15
C ASP A 75 -20.02 14.19 -30.35
N TYR A 76 -20.83 14.13 -29.29
CA TYR A 76 -20.89 12.97 -28.42
C TYR A 76 -21.43 11.73 -29.15
N GLU A 77 -22.41 11.86 -30.05
CA GLU A 77 -23.01 10.68 -30.70
C GLU A 77 -22.02 9.98 -31.64
N ASN A 78 -21.05 10.72 -32.17
CA ASN A 78 -19.96 10.22 -33.01
C ASN A 78 -18.62 10.18 -32.26
N SER A 79 -18.65 9.84 -30.97
CA SER A 79 -17.45 9.85 -30.11
C SER A 79 -17.00 8.47 -29.65
N VAL A 80 -15.72 8.39 -29.24
CA VAL A 80 -15.16 7.23 -28.55
C VAL A 80 -15.87 6.99 -27.22
N GLU A 81 -16.20 8.06 -26.48
CA GLU A 81 -16.87 7.96 -25.18
C GLU A 81 -18.27 7.32 -25.28
N LYS A 82 -19.02 7.60 -26.36
CA LYS A 82 -20.31 6.95 -26.64
C LYS A 82 -20.16 5.45 -26.85
N LEU A 83 -19.20 5.03 -27.67
CA LEU A 83 -18.95 3.61 -27.93
C LEU A 83 -18.49 2.88 -26.66
N ILE A 84 -17.62 3.49 -25.85
CA ILE A 84 -17.21 2.94 -24.55
C ILE A 84 -18.41 2.82 -23.61
N GLN A 85 -19.32 3.80 -23.60
CA GLN A 85 -20.53 3.72 -22.78
C GLN A 85 -21.42 2.56 -23.24
N GLN A 86 -21.65 2.41 -24.55
CA GLN A 86 -22.43 1.30 -25.10
C GLN A 86 -21.82 -0.06 -24.72
N GLU A 87 -20.50 -0.21 -24.81
CA GLU A 87 -19.85 -1.45 -24.40
C GLU A 87 -20.00 -1.72 -22.89
N LYS A 88 -19.93 -0.69 -22.04
CA LYS A 88 -20.21 -0.81 -20.60
C LYS A 88 -21.65 -1.22 -20.32
N GLU A 89 -22.60 -0.75 -21.12
CA GLU A 89 -24.01 -1.16 -21.02
C GLU A 89 -24.17 -2.64 -21.37
N ILE A 90 -23.52 -3.11 -22.43
CA ILE A 90 -23.46 -4.53 -22.82
C ILE A 90 -22.79 -5.37 -21.71
N GLU A 91 -21.63 -4.95 -21.21
CA GLU A 91 -20.91 -5.59 -20.10
C GLU A 91 -21.83 -5.75 -18.88
N ASN A 92 -22.51 -4.67 -18.46
CA ASN A 92 -23.43 -4.70 -17.33
C ASN A 92 -24.61 -5.65 -17.56
N GLN A 93 -25.19 -5.67 -18.77
CA GLN A 93 -26.28 -6.59 -19.11
C GLN A 93 -25.81 -8.05 -19.01
N LEU A 94 -24.69 -8.39 -19.64
CA LEU A 94 -24.12 -9.73 -19.60
C LEU A 94 -23.79 -10.17 -18.17
N ILE A 95 -23.18 -9.29 -17.36
CA ILE A 95 -22.89 -9.57 -15.95
C ILE A 95 -24.19 -9.80 -15.16
N ASN A 96 -25.22 -8.98 -15.38
CA ASN A 96 -26.50 -9.15 -14.70
C ASN A 96 -27.17 -10.48 -15.06
N ASP A 97 -27.14 -10.86 -16.33
CA ASP A 97 -27.71 -12.13 -16.78
C ASP A 97 -26.92 -13.32 -16.27
N PHE A 98 -25.59 -13.24 -16.19
CA PHE A 98 -24.76 -14.24 -15.54
C PHE A 98 -25.08 -14.38 -14.04
N VAL A 99 -25.24 -13.27 -13.32
CA VAL A 99 -25.63 -13.28 -11.90
C VAL A 99 -27.02 -13.92 -11.71
N LYS A 100 -27.99 -13.59 -12.57
CA LYS A 100 -29.32 -14.23 -12.57
C LYS A 100 -29.23 -15.73 -12.85
N GLN A 101 -28.45 -16.14 -13.85
CA GLN A 101 -28.22 -17.55 -14.19
C GLN A 101 -27.69 -18.33 -12.99
N LYS A 102 -26.84 -17.71 -12.17
CA LYS A 102 -26.29 -18.27 -10.93
C LYS A 102 -27.15 -18.01 -9.69
N LYS A 103 -28.40 -17.57 -9.88
CA LYS A 103 -29.39 -17.28 -8.81
C LYS A 103 -28.87 -16.32 -7.74
N GLY A 104 -28.00 -15.38 -8.12
CA GLY A 104 -27.39 -14.42 -7.19
C GLY A 104 -26.18 -14.92 -6.41
N HIS A 105 -25.82 -16.21 -6.48
CA HIS A 105 -24.71 -16.79 -5.70
C HIS A 105 -23.32 -16.54 -6.31
N VAL A 106 -23.09 -15.33 -6.81
CA VAL A 106 -21.83 -14.90 -7.44
C VAL A 106 -21.48 -13.52 -6.95
N CYS A 107 -20.22 -13.34 -6.53
CA CYS A 107 -19.70 -12.04 -6.14
C CYS A 107 -19.27 -11.27 -7.38
N ARG A 108 -19.85 -10.08 -7.60
CA ARG A 108 -19.48 -9.21 -8.73
C ARG A 108 -18.01 -8.81 -8.74
N GLN A 109 -17.38 -8.68 -7.58
CA GLN A 109 -15.95 -8.32 -7.45
C GLN A 109 -15.01 -9.43 -7.99
N ASN A 110 -15.52 -10.67 -8.02
CA ASN A 110 -14.83 -11.86 -8.50
C ASN A 110 -15.22 -12.23 -9.93
N ILE A 111 -16.07 -11.42 -10.57
CA ILE A 111 -16.36 -11.54 -12.00
C ILE A 111 -15.27 -10.81 -12.78
N ARG A 112 -14.89 -11.40 -13.90
CA ARG A 112 -14.04 -10.80 -14.92
C ARG A 112 -14.77 -10.88 -16.25
N TYR A 113 -14.84 -9.76 -16.94
CA TYR A 113 -15.39 -9.65 -18.28
C TYR A 113 -14.24 -9.45 -19.26
N ASN A 114 -14.12 -10.35 -20.22
CA ASN A 114 -13.18 -10.17 -21.31
C ASN A 114 -13.87 -9.37 -22.42
N ARG A 115 -13.49 -8.10 -22.62
CA ARG A 115 -14.09 -7.25 -23.67
C ARG A 115 -13.85 -7.73 -25.10
N HIS A 116 -12.79 -8.53 -25.31
CA HIS A 116 -12.46 -9.04 -26.63
C HIS A 116 -13.35 -10.22 -27.03
N THR A 117 -13.44 -11.23 -26.17
CA THR A 117 -14.28 -12.42 -26.42
C THR A 117 -15.73 -12.23 -25.96
N ARG A 118 -16.00 -11.18 -25.18
CA ARG A 118 -17.25 -10.93 -24.43
C ARG A 118 -17.61 -12.05 -23.47
N GLU A 119 -16.63 -12.85 -23.07
CA GLU A 119 -16.82 -13.95 -22.14
C GLU A 119 -16.75 -13.47 -20.69
N ILE A 120 -17.59 -14.09 -19.86
CA ILE A 120 -17.59 -13.88 -18.43
C ILE A 120 -16.88 -15.05 -17.77
N THR A 121 -15.87 -14.74 -16.95
CA THR A 121 -15.24 -15.70 -16.05
C THR A 121 -15.50 -15.30 -14.61
N HIS A 122 -15.70 -16.29 -13.74
CA HIS A 122 -15.87 -16.07 -12.31
C HIS A 122 -14.80 -16.85 -11.56
N PHE A 123 -13.93 -16.11 -10.86
CA PHE A 123 -12.88 -16.68 -10.04
C PHE A 123 -13.14 -16.34 -8.57
N TYR A 124 -13.63 -17.31 -7.81
CA TYR A 124 -13.92 -17.10 -6.40
C TYR A 124 -12.62 -17.07 -5.56
N ALA A 125 -12.21 -15.86 -5.16
CA ALA A 125 -11.06 -15.60 -4.30
C ALA A 125 -11.50 -14.88 -3.02
N PRO A 126 -11.90 -15.59 -1.95
CA PRO A 126 -12.36 -14.97 -0.71
C PRO A 126 -11.27 -14.16 -0.01
N GLU A 127 -9.99 -14.39 -0.29
CA GLU A 127 -8.86 -13.64 0.26
C GLU A 127 -8.91 -12.17 -0.18
N LEU A 128 -9.49 -11.86 -1.34
CA LEU A 128 -9.69 -10.48 -1.80
C LEU A 128 -10.63 -9.70 -0.88
N CYS A 129 -11.55 -10.38 -0.19
CA CYS A 129 -12.46 -9.75 0.76
C CYS A 129 -11.73 -9.11 1.96
N LEU A 130 -10.46 -9.49 2.23
CA LEU A 130 -9.61 -8.84 3.23
C LEU A 130 -9.39 -7.34 2.92
N TYR A 131 -9.41 -6.97 1.65
CA TYR A 131 -9.20 -5.60 1.17
C TYR A 131 -10.51 -4.86 0.96
N LEU A 132 -11.55 -5.56 0.52
CA LEU A 132 -12.84 -4.97 0.11
C LEU A 132 -13.77 -4.61 1.29
N GLN A 133 -13.56 -5.22 2.47
CA GLN A 133 -14.35 -4.96 3.69
C GLN A 133 -15.88 -5.06 3.47
N CYS A 134 -16.32 -6.04 2.68
CA CYS A 134 -17.73 -6.23 2.34
C CYS A 134 -18.61 -6.40 3.60
N LYS A 135 -19.79 -5.76 3.60
CA LYS A 135 -20.81 -5.92 4.65
C LYS A 135 -21.81 -7.04 4.35
N TYR A 136 -21.98 -7.39 3.08
CA TYR A 136 -22.84 -8.45 2.59
C TYR A 136 -22.04 -9.33 1.64
N CYS A 137 -22.31 -10.63 1.61
CA CYS A 137 -21.69 -11.55 0.67
C CYS A 137 -22.72 -12.09 -0.31
N ASP A 138 -22.59 -11.75 -1.60
CA ASP A 138 -23.48 -12.25 -2.66
C ASP A 138 -23.41 -13.78 -2.81
N VAL A 139 -22.24 -14.39 -2.58
CA VAL A 139 -22.10 -15.85 -2.73
C VAL A 139 -22.89 -16.60 -1.68
N TYR A 140 -22.84 -16.14 -0.43
CA TYR A 140 -23.58 -16.77 0.68
C TYR A 140 -24.96 -16.16 0.92
N GLN A 141 -25.30 -15.06 0.26
CA GLN A 141 -26.55 -14.30 0.46
C GLN A 141 -26.81 -13.95 1.92
N GLU A 142 -25.75 -13.51 2.63
CA GLU A 142 -25.80 -13.23 4.06
C GLU A 142 -25.04 -11.95 4.41
N ASN A 143 -25.51 -11.26 5.45
CA ASN A 143 -24.80 -10.15 6.05
C ASN A 143 -23.56 -10.65 6.81
N LEU A 144 -22.42 -10.03 6.54
CA LEU A 144 -21.14 -10.23 7.22
C LEU A 144 -21.02 -9.37 8.49
N THR A 145 -22.15 -9.11 9.17
CA THR A 145 -22.23 -8.32 10.40
C THR A 145 -22.20 -9.24 11.60
N GLY A 146 -21.30 -9.00 12.55
CA GLY A 146 -21.21 -9.82 13.76
C GLY A 146 -19.89 -9.66 14.49
N ALA A 147 -19.61 -10.62 15.38
CA ALA A 147 -18.38 -10.67 16.17
C ALA A 147 -17.14 -10.53 15.29
N LYS A 148 -16.18 -9.71 15.75
CA LYS A 148 -14.96 -9.41 15.02
C LYS A 148 -13.82 -10.31 15.47
N THR A 149 -12.99 -10.72 14.52
CA THR A 149 -11.81 -11.56 14.73
C THR A 149 -10.69 -11.14 13.78
N ASN A 150 -9.47 -11.62 14.03
CA ASN A 150 -8.33 -11.43 13.16
C ASN A 150 -7.85 -12.77 12.64
N ILE A 151 -7.19 -12.79 11.48
CA ILE A 151 -6.53 -14.00 10.97
C ILE A 151 -5.03 -13.88 11.24
N PHE A 152 -4.48 -14.90 11.91
CA PHE A 152 -3.08 -15.05 12.23
C PHE A 152 -2.49 -16.27 11.52
N TYR A 153 -1.18 -16.25 11.32
CA TYR A 153 -0.38 -17.34 10.77
C TYR A 153 1.04 -17.26 11.32
N ASP A 154 1.74 -18.37 11.25
CA ASP A 154 3.14 -18.48 11.64
C ASP A 154 3.97 -18.78 10.37
N LEU A 155 5.22 -18.33 10.39
CA LEU A 155 6.18 -18.54 9.31
C LEU A 155 7.39 -19.28 9.81
N LYS A 156 7.84 -20.28 9.07
CA LYS A 156 9.17 -20.85 9.22
C LYS A 156 10.00 -20.44 8.01
N ILE A 157 11.15 -19.85 8.27
CA ILE A 157 12.02 -19.23 7.28
C ILE A 157 13.38 -19.92 7.38
N LYS A 158 13.90 -20.37 6.25
CA LYS A 158 15.26 -20.89 6.13
C LYS A 158 16.06 -20.01 5.19
N TYR A 159 17.25 -19.61 5.61
CA TYR A 159 18.12 -18.77 4.80
C TYR A 159 19.59 -19.07 5.08
N ILE A 160 20.45 -18.67 4.14
CA ILE A 160 21.91 -18.71 4.28
C ILE A 160 22.39 -17.31 4.65
N GLU A 161 23.18 -17.25 5.71
CA GLU A 161 23.98 -16.09 6.05
C GLU A 161 25.41 -16.33 5.57
N HIS A 162 25.89 -15.46 4.69
CA HIS A 162 27.24 -15.60 4.16
C HIS A 162 28.27 -15.32 5.24
N GLY A 163 29.27 -16.17 5.34
CA GLY A 163 30.39 -15.95 6.25
C GLY A 163 31.28 -14.80 5.77
N GLU A 164 31.86 -14.05 6.70
CA GLU A 164 32.87 -13.04 6.38
C GLU A 164 34.26 -13.67 6.31
N GLY A 165 34.98 -13.41 5.21
CA GLY A 165 36.37 -13.85 5.03
C GLY A 165 36.52 -15.37 4.96
N LEU A 166 37.06 -15.97 6.02
CA LEU A 166 37.29 -17.43 6.14
C LEU A 166 36.13 -18.16 6.82
N LEU A 167 35.13 -17.44 7.32
CA LEU A 167 33.95 -18.06 7.93
C LEU A 167 33.11 -18.73 6.86
N LEU A 168 32.61 -19.92 7.18
CA LEU A 168 31.72 -20.67 6.29
C LEU A 168 30.32 -20.09 6.33
N ASP A 169 29.61 -20.23 5.21
CA ASP A 169 28.19 -19.94 5.11
C ASP A 169 27.40 -20.78 6.13
N VAL A 170 26.51 -20.13 6.87
CA VAL A 170 25.70 -20.79 7.90
C VAL A 170 24.23 -20.78 7.47
N GLN A 171 23.63 -21.97 7.44
CA GLN A 171 22.19 -22.09 7.29
C GLN A 171 21.52 -21.79 8.63
N LYS A 172 20.59 -20.84 8.64
CA LYS A 172 19.79 -20.47 9.81
C LYS A 172 18.32 -20.79 9.56
N GLU A 173 17.65 -21.20 10.63
CA GLU A 173 16.20 -21.39 10.66
C GLU A 173 15.58 -20.45 11.69
N THR A 174 14.47 -19.81 11.32
CA THR A 174 13.74 -18.89 12.21
C THR A 174 12.25 -19.11 12.06
N ILE A 175 11.54 -19.08 13.18
CA ILE A 175 10.08 -19.11 13.24
C ILE A 175 9.59 -17.73 13.69
N VAL A 176 8.73 -17.11 12.89
CA VAL A 176 8.03 -15.87 13.25
C VAL A 176 6.57 -16.22 13.53
N LYS A 177 6.18 -16.18 14.80
CA LYS A 177 4.81 -16.49 15.24
C LYS A 177 3.91 -15.25 15.21
N ASN A 178 2.61 -15.51 15.12
CA ASN A 178 1.54 -14.56 15.33
C ASN A 178 1.53 -13.40 14.33
N LYS A 179 1.90 -13.66 13.07
CA LYS A 179 1.76 -12.66 12.00
C LYS A 179 0.29 -12.44 11.68
N LYS A 180 -0.10 -11.18 11.58
CA LYS A 180 -1.49 -10.78 11.33
C LYS A 180 -1.71 -10.52 9.83
N ILE A 181 -2.64 -11.24 9.20
CA ILE A 181 -3.03 -10.99 7.80
C ILE A 181 -3.93 -9.75 7.72
N THR A 182 -4.91 -9.70 8.61
CA THR A 182 -5.98 -8.69 8.62
C THR A 182 -5.46 -7.37 9.18
N GLN A 183 -5.49 -6.29 8.40
CA GLN A 183 -5.16 -4.95 8.91
C GLN A 183 -6.17 -4.52 9.99
N VAL A 184 -7.46 -4.68 9.68
CA VAL A 184 -8.61 -4.37 10.55
C VAL A 184 -9.32 -5.68 10.94
N PRO A 185 -9.88 -5.80 12.16
CA PRO A 185 -10.68 -6.96 12.51
C PRO A 185 -11.87 -7.18 11.56
N ILE A 186 -12.01 -8.40 11.07
CA ILE A 186 -13.06 -8.82 10.13
C ILE A 186 -14.17 -9.58 10.86
N SER A 187 -15.32 -9.77 10.23
CA SER A 187 -16.37 -10.60 10.85
C SER A 187 -15.92 -12.06 10.92
N LYS A 188 -16.36 -12.75 11.99
CA LYS A 188 -16.04 -14.16 12.21
C LYS A 188 -16.43 -15.05 11.03
N LYS A 189 -17.62 -14.83 10.47
CA LYS A 189 -18.10 -15.55 9.28
C LYS A 189 -17.17 -15.36 8.08
N LEU A 190 -16.72 -14.13 7.82
CA LEU A 190 -15.77 -13.87 6.75
C LEU A 190 -14.43 -14.57 7.00
N ALA A 191 -13.95 -14.57 8.25
CA ALA A 191 -12.74 -15.31 8.62
C ALA A 191 -12.89 -16.82 8.37
N GLU A 192 -14.03 -17.42 8.73
CA GLU A 192 -14.32 -18.84 8.46
C GLU A 192 -14.35 -19.16 6.96
N ILE A 193 -14.92 -18.27 6.14
CA ILE A 193 -14.95 -18.42 4.68
C ILE A 193 -13.52 -18.40 4.13
N ILE A 194 -12.71 -17.44 4.57
CA ILE A 194 -11.33 -17.27 4.11
C ILE A 194 -10.46 -18.47 4.55
N LEU A 195 -10.59 -18.93 5.80
CA LEU A 195 -9.84 -20.08 6.31
C LEU A 195 -10.17 -21.39 5.57
N LYS A 196 -11.39 -21.54 5.08
CA LYS A 196 -11.79 -22.70 4.26
C LYS A 196 -11.26 -22.64 2.83
N SER A 197 -10.70 -21.49 2.41
CA SER A 197 -10.11 -21.37 1.09
C SER A 197 -8.82 -22.17 0.98
N ARG A 198 -8.75 -23.02 -0.04
CA ARG A 198 -7.53 -23.80 -0.35
C ARG A 198 -6.36 -22.91 -0.75
N LYS A 199 -6.64 -21.71 -1.28
CA LYS A 199 -5.63 -20.79 -1.82
C LYS A 199 -5.04 -19.85 -0.77
N LEU A 200 -5.57 -19.81 0.44
CA LEU A 200 -5.11 -18.87 1.47
C LEU A 200 -3.63 -19.09 1.81
N GLY A 201 -3.19 -20.34 1.97
CA GLY A 201 -1.79 -20.67 2.25
C GLY A 201 -0.85 -20.22 1.14
N GLU A 202 -1.19 -20.54 -0.12
CA GLU A 202 -0.44 -20.11 -1.31
C GLU A 202 -0.40 -18.58 -1.43
N TYR A 203 -1.52 -17.91 -1.17
CA TYR A 203 -1.63 -16.46 -1.18
C TYR A 203 -0.68 -15.81 -0.16
N ILE A 204 -0.67 -16.31 1.07
CA ILE A 204 0.23 -15.83 2.12
C ILE A 204 1.69 -16.15 1.75
N HIS A 205 1.96 -17.36 1.27
CA HIS A 205 3.30 -17.80 0.88
C HIS A 205 3.86 -16.89 -0.21
N TYR A 206 3.13 -16.64 -1.30
CA TYR A 206 3.58 -15.76 -2.37
C TYR A 206 3.92 -14.36 -1.85
N LYS A 207 3.02 -13.79 -1.03
CA LYS A 207 3.21 -12.45 -0.45
C LYS A 207 4.45 -12.38 0.45
N GLU A 208 4.66 -13.37 1.31
CA GLU A 208 5.78 -13.40 2.27
C GLU A 208 7.09 -13.76 1.58
N HIS A 209 7.09 -14.70 0.63
CA HIS A 209 8.27 -15.06 -0.14
C HIS A 209 8.82 -13.86 -0.90
N SER A 210 8.00 -13.17 -1.70
CA SER A 210 8.46 -12.00 -2.47
C SER A 210 8.99 -10.88 -1.57
N ARG A 211 8.42 -10.72 -0.38
CA ARG A 211 8.90 -9.75 0.61
C ARG A 211 10.24 -10.19 1.21
N LEU A 212 10.32 -11.41 1.74
CA LEU A 212 11.51 -11.94 2.42
C LEU A 212 12.69 -12.06 1.47
N GLU A 213 12.45 -12.46 0.22
CA GLU A 213 13.49 -12.52 -0.80
C GLU A 213 14.12 -11.16 -1.03
N ARG A 214 13.31 -10.09 -1.08
CA ARG A 214 13.78 -8.72 -1.19
C ARG A 214 14.53 -8.27 0.06
N ASP A 215 13.92 -8.46 1.23
CA ASP A 215 14.48 -8.02 2.52
C ASP A 215 15.83 -8.70 2.80
N LEU A 216 15.94 -10.03 2.62
CA LEU A 216 17.18 -10.77 2.81
C LEU A 216 18.25 -10.43 1.78
N ARG A 217 17.86 -10.15 0.52
CA ARG A 217 18.82 -9.71 -0.51
C ARG A 217 19.51 -8.40 -0.11
N TYR A 218 18.79 -7.46 0.51
CA TYR A 218 19.40 -6.23 1.04
C TYR A 218 20.37 -6.50 2.19
N GLU A 219 20.13 -7.54 2.98
CA GLU A 219 21.03 -8.00 4.05
C GLU A 219 22.15 -8.92 3.54
N MET A 220 22.32 -9.06 2.21
CA MET A 220 23.26 -10.00 1.61
C MET A 220 23.07 -11.46 2.08
N LYS A 221 21.83 -11.85 2.32
CA LYS A 221 21.44 -13.22 2.70
C LYS A 221 20.67 -13.89 1.56
N LYS A 222 20.74 -15.21 1.49
CA LYS A 222 20.01 -15.99 0.49
C LYS A 222 18.83 -16.74 1.11
N LEU A 223 17.62 -16.42 0.68
CA LEU A 223 16.42 -17.17 1.07
C LEU A 223 16.46 -18.59 0.48
N LEU A 224 16.19 -19.60 1.31
CA LEU A 224 16.09 -21.00 0.87
C LEU A 224 14.63 -21.47 0.80
N SER A 225 13.87 -21.27 1.88
CA SER A 225 12.47 -21.66 1.92
C SER A 225 11.65 -20.80 2.88
N VAL A 226 10.35 -20.72 2.59
CA VAL A 226 9.33 -20.11 3.43
C VAL A 226 8.20 -21.11 3.57
N GLU A 227 7.86 -21.46 4.80
CA GLU A 227 6.74 -22.35 5.10
C GLU A 227 5.71 -21.58 5.92
N VAL A 228 4.47 -21.55 5.44
CA VAL A 228 3.33 -20.94 6.13
C VAL A 228 2.59 -22.03 6.88
N PHE A 229 2.36 -21.85 8.17
CA PHE A 229 1.61 -22.82 8.98
C PHE A 229 0.76 -22.13 10.04
N ASN A 230 -0.07 -22.93 10.73
CA ASN A 230 -0.93 -22.49 11.84
C ASN A 230 -1.82 -21.27 11.51
N ILE A 231 -2.43 -21.29 10.32
CA ILE A 231 -3.35 -20.24 9.87
C ILE A 231 -4.67 -20.39 10.63
N ARG A 232 -5.05 -19.36 11.38
CA ARG A 232 -6.19 -19.42 12.33
C ARG A 232 -6.87 -18.09 12.54
N ALA A 233 -8.13 -18.13 12.96
CA ALA A 233 -8.90 -16.93 13.30
C ALA A 233 -9.02 -16.79 14.82
N GLU A 234 -8.47 -15.72 15.39
CA GLU A 234 -8.51 -15.45 16.83
C GLU A 234 -8.75 -13.97 17.11
N ILE A 235 -9.40 -13.67 18.24
CA ILE A 235 -9.63 -12.28 18.67
C ILE A 235 -8.33 -11.68 19.21
N LYS A 236 -7.63 -12.44 20.05
CA LYS A 236 -6.35 -12.10 20.67
C LYS A 236 -5.32 -13.16 20.34
N VAL A 237 -4.08 -12.70 20.24
CA VAL A 237 -2.90 -13.55 20.06
C VAL A 237 -2.70 -14.44 21.29
N LYS A 238 -2.30 -15.69 21.05
CA LYS A 238 -1.84 -16.63 22.08
C LYS A 238 -0.36 -16.94 21.89
N HIS A 239 0.32 -17.19 22.99
CA HIS A 239 1.73 -17.61 23.02
C HIS A 239 1.79 -18.99 23.65
N ASP A 240 2.31 -19.97 22.92
CA ASP A 240 2.55 -21.31 23.45
C ASP A 240 4.04 -21.45 23.80
N ILE A 241 4.31 -21.39 25.09
CA ILE A 241 5.67 -21.41 25.64
C ILE A 241 6.33 -22.78 25.43
N TYR A 242 5.56 -23.88 25.46
CA TYR A 242 6.15 -25.21 25.40
C TYR A 242 6.67 -25.53 24.00
N GLU A 243 5.89 -25.21 22.97
CA GLU A 243 6.33 -25.33 21.58
C GLU A 243 7.57 -24.46 21.30
N ASP A 244 7.63 -23.25 21.88
CA ASP A 244 8.77 -22.36 21.70
C ASP A 244 10.04 -22.93 22.32
N LEU A 245 9.94 -23.48 23.53
CA LEU A 245 11.09 -24.10 24.21
C LEU A 245 11.64 -25.28 23.43
N GLU A 246 10.78 -26.05 22.76
CA GLU A 246 11.20 -27.18 21.92
C GLU A 246 11.89 -26.71 20.63
N ALA A 247 11.35 -25.66 19.99
CA ALA A 247 11.98 -25.05 18.82
C ALA A 247 13.36 -24.46 19.16
N ILE A 248 13.48 -23.77 20.30
CA ILE A 248 14.75 -23.20 20.78
C ILE A 248 15.76 -24.30 21.10
N LYS A 249 15.33 -25.40 21.75
CA LYS A 249 16.19 -26.57 21.98
C LYS A 249 16.69 -27.19 20.67
N SER A 250 15.91 -27.10 19.60
CA SER A 250 16.28 -27.56 18.26
C SER A 250 17.16 -26.55 17.49
N GLY A 251 17.59 -25.45 18.14
CA GLY A 251 18.42 -24.42 17.53
C GLY A 251 17.67 -23.45 16.61
N ILE A 252 16.33 -23.45 16.62
CA ILE A 252 15.51 -22.56 15.82
C ILE A 252 15.27 -21.27 16.59
N SER A 253 15.56 -20.12 15.97
CA SER A 253 15.23 -18.82 16.54
C SER A 253 13.73 -18.56 16.48
N VAL A 254 13.10 -18.11 17.57
CA VAL A 254 11.65 -17.83 17.61
C VAL A 254 11.44 -16.35 17.90
N SER A 255 10.65 -15.67 17.06
CA SER A 255 10.23 -14.28 17.28
C SER A 255 8.72 -14.10 17.17
N TYR A 256 8.21 -13.02 17.74
CA TYR A 256 6.79 -12.72 17.84
C TYR A 256 6.46 -11.38 17.18
N SER A 257 5.62 -11.41 16.14
CA SER A 257 5.34 -10.21 15.34
C SER A 257 4.65 -9.09 16.14
N ASP A 258 3.81 -9.46 17.11
CA ASP A 258 3.06 -8.51 17.92
C ASP A 258 3.95 -7.82 18.96
N ILE A 259 4.95 -8.52 19.49
CA ILE A 259 5.98 -7.96 20.38
C ILE A 259 6.86 -6.99 19.61
N GLU A 260 7.37 -7.38 18.44
CA GLU A 260 8.18 -6.51 17.57
C GLU A 260 7.43 -5.23 17.18
N LEU A 261 6.12 -5.34 16.87
CA LEU A 261 5.29 -4.19 16.56
C LEU A 261 5.10 -3.25 17.76
N LYS A 262 4.96 -3.79 18.98
CA LYS A 262 4.89 -2.98 20.20
C LYS A 262 6.21 -2.27 20.46
N GLN A 263 7.33 -2.96 20.33
CA GLN A 263 8.68 -2.39 20.48
C GLN A 263 8.90 -1.25 19.48
N LYS A 264 8.64 -1.46 18.19
CA LYS A 264 8.77 -0.41 17.16
C LYS A 264 7.88 0.82 17.43
N LYS A 265 6.68 0.61 17.98
CA LYS A 265 5.80 1.73 18.38
C LYS A 265 6.38 2.49 19.57
N GLN A 266 6.90 1.77 20.56
CA GLN A 266 7.55 2.37 21.73
C GLN A 266 8.79 3.16 21.32
N GLU A 267 9.71 2.56 20.55
CA GLU A 267 10.90 3.23 20.02
C GLU A 267 10.56 4.49 19.22
N LYS A 268 9.51 4.44 18.39
CA LYS A 268 9.04 5.62 17.65
C LYS A 268 8.49 6.69 18.58
N SER A 269 7.80 6.31 19.65
CA SER A 269 7.32 7.22 20.68
C SER A 269 8.48 7.86 21.43
N ASP A 270 9.43 7.06 21.89
CA ASP A 270 10.60 7.50 22.64
C ASP A 270 11.48 8.42 21.79
N ARG A 271 11.70 8.09 20.52
CA ARG A 271 12.41 8.96 19.58
C ARG A 271 11.71 10.30 19.38
N ARG A 272 10.36 10.31 19.32
CA ARG A 272 9.58 11.54 19.21
C ARG A 272 9.67 12.38 20.50
N ALA A 273 9.61 11.73 21.66
CA ALA A 273 9.76 12.38 22.95
C ALA A 273 11.16 12.99 23.10
N LYS A 274 12.22 12.23 22.78
CA LYS A 274 13.61 12.72 22.80
C LYS A 274 13.81 13.89 21.83
N ALA A 275 13.34 13.78 20.59
CA ALA A 275 13.45 14.86 19.61
C ALA A 275 12.64 16.11 20.00
N LYS A 276 11.54 15.94 20.77
CA LYS A 276 10.80 17.05 21.35
C LYS A 276 11.60 17.71 22.46
N GLN A 277 12.14 16.91 23.39
CA GLN A 277 12.97 17.41 24.49
C GLN A 277 14.20 18.15 23.97
N GLU A 278 14.93 17.59 23.01
CA GLU A 278 16.09 18.25 22.39
C GLU A 278 15.74 19.60 21.74
N LYS A 279 14.53 19.74 21.19
CA LYS A 279 14.06 21.03 20.65
C LYS A 279 13.76 22.03 21.77
N ILE A 280 13.12 21.57 22.84
CA ILE A 280 12.84 22.39 24.02
C ILE A 280 14.17 22.86 24.62
N ASP A 281 15.13 21.96 24.84
CA ASP A 281 16.44 22.27 25.41
C ASP A 281 17.23 23.26 24.54
N LYS A 282 17.14 23.15 23.21
CA LYS A 282 17.74 24.14 22.30
C LYS A 282 17.13 25.52 22.44
N ILE A 283 15.80 25.61 22.59
CA ILE A 283 15.11 26.88 22.80
C ILE A 283 15.46 27.45 24.18
N LYS A 284 15.47 26.61 25.24
CA LYS A 284 15.91 27.02 26.59
C LYS A 284 17.33 27.59 26.57
N LYS A 285 18.28 26.89 25.94
CA LYS A 285 19.67 27.37 25.83
C LYS A 285 19.76 28.70 25.08
N LEU A 286 19.06 28.82 23.94
CA LEU A 286 19.04 30.06 23.18
C LEU A 286 18.47 31.23 24.00
N TYR A 287 17.42 30.97 24.78
CA TYR A 287 16.83 31.93 25.70
C TYR A 287 17.83 32.37 26.77
N ILE A 288 18.46 31.41 27.46
CA ILE A 288 19.43 31.69 28.53
C ILE A 288 20.64 32.47 28.00
N GLU A 289 21.07 32.23 26.76
CA GLU A 289 22.23 32.92 26.17
C GLU A 289 21.90 34.32 25.63
N LYS A 290 20.70 34.54 25.08
CA LYS A 290 20.39 35.76 24.31
C LYS A 290 19.13 36.51 24.75
N GLY A 291 18.43 36.00 25.75
CA GLY A 291 17.15 36.51 26.21
C GLY A 291 16.01 36.28 25.21
N TYR A 292 14.82 36.77 25.56
CA TYR A 292 13.61 36.67 24.73
C TYR A 292 13.81 37.31 23.35
N ASP A 293 14.38 38.51 23.30
CA ASP A 293 14.61 39.26 22.05
C ASP A 293 15.60 38.58 21.10
N GLY A 294 16.43 37.66 21.63
CA GLY A 294 17.39 36.86 20.86
C GLY A 294 16.82 35.60 20.20
N LEU A 295 15.54 35.26 20.44
CA LEU A 295 14.87 34.06 19.92
C LEU A 295 14.46 34.20 18.44
N GLY A 296 14.16 35.41 17.99
CA GLY A 296 13.73 35.73 16.61
C GLY A 296 12.64 34.80 16.08
N ASN A 297 12.94 34.05 15.02
CA ASN A 297 11.95 33.16 14.38
C ASN A 297 11.43 32.01 15.27
N GLN A 298 12.01 31.78 16.46
CA GLN A 298 11.55 30.76 17.41
C GLN A 298 10.59 31.31 18.48
N GLU A 299 10.37 32.63 18.58
CA GLU A 299 9.49 33.27 19.58
C GLU A 299 8.08 32.66 19.60
N ARG A 300 7.45 32.51 18.43
CA ARG A 300 6.12 31.89 18.31
C ARG A 300 6.06 30.45 18.82
N LYS A 301 7.17 29.72 18.78
CA LYS A 301 7.24 28.35 19.29
C LYS A 301 7.54 28.35 20.79
N PHE A 302 8.37 29.28 21.26
CA PHE A 302 8.62 29.50 22.68
C PHE A 302 7.32 29.83 23.42
N MET A 303 6.54 30.82 22.95
CA MET A 303 5.27 31.18 23.56
C MET A 303 4.29 30.00 23.63
N LYS A 304 4.20 29.19 22.56
CA LYS A 304 3.39 27.97 22.58
C LYS A 304 3.83 26.95 23.62
N LEU A 305 5.14 26.85 23.88
CA LEU A 305 5.67 25.94 24.89
C LEU A 305 5.37 26.45 26.30
N VAL A 306 5.45 27.76 26.52
CA VAL A 306 5.05 28.42 27.78
C VAL A 306 3.54 28.25 28.01
N ASP A 307 2.70 28.55 27.02
CA ASP A 307 1.25 28.39 27.09
C ASP A 307 0.83 26.94 27.37
N SER A 308 1.61 25.96 26.88
CA SER A 308 1.38 24.54 27.13
C SER A 308 1.86 24.07 28.51
N GLY A 309 2.53 24.92 29.29
CA GLY A 309 3.13 24.59 30.58
C GLY A 309 4.40 23.74 30.50
N GLU A 310 5.00 23.62 29.31
CA GLU A 310 6.23 22.84 29.09
C GLU A 310 7.51 23.67 29.37
N LEU A 311 7.36 24.99 29.44
CA LEU A 311 8.38 25.96 29.81
C LEU A 311 7.81 26.95 30.83
N ASP A 312 8.60 27.30 31.82
CA ASP A 312 8.31 28.41 32.73
C ASP A 312 9.18 29.61 32.32
N TRP A 313 8.54 30.72 31.98
CA TRP A 313 9.22 31.94 31.55
C TRP A 313 9.92 32.64 32.71
N GLU A 314 9.35 32.61 33.92
CA GLU A 314 9.94 33.26 35.10
C GLU A 314 11.22 32.54 35.56
N GLU A 315 11.25 31.21 35.44
CA GLU A 315 12.44 30.41 35.74
C GLU A 315 13.56 30.67 34.70
N LEU A 316 13.20 30.79 33.42
CA LEU A 316 14.16 31.04 32.35
C LEU A 316 14.73 32.47 32.38
N ASP A 317 13.95 33.47 32.79
CA ASP A 317 14.43 34.85 32.98
C ASP A 317 15.48 34.92 34.09
N LYS A 318 15.24 34.27 35.24
CA LYS A 318 16.23 34.21 36.33
C LYS A 318 17.53 33.55 35.88
N LEU A 319 17.44 32.43 35.14
CA LEU A 319 18.62 31.75 34.61
C LEU A 319 19.37 32.58 33.56
N HIS A 320 18.66 33.42 32.80
CA HIS A 320 19.29 34.35 31.86
C HIS A 320 20.04 35.48 32.61
N GLU A 321 19.45 36.04 33.66
CA GLU A 321 20.09 37.04 34.52
C GLU A 321 21.37 36.48 35.18
N GLU A 322 21.30 35.30 35.78
CA GLU A 322 22.46 34.60 36.35
C GLU A 322 23.56 34.35 35.31
N TYR A 323 23.18 34.00 34.07
CA TYR A 323 24.13 33.81 32.97
C TYR A 323 24.85 35.12 32.60
N LEU A 324 24.14 36.25 32.56
CA LEU A 324 24.72 37.57 32.29
C LEU A 324 25.68 38.01 33.41
N GLU A 325 25.33 37.78 34.67
CA GLU A 325 26.20 38.07 35.83
C GLU A 325 27.50 37.25 35.77
N GLN A 326 27.40 35.97 35.42
CA GLN A 326 28.57 35.11 35.25
C GLN A 326 29.48 35.57 34.10
N GLN A 327 28.93 35.97 32.95
CA GLN A 327 29.71 36.52 31.83
C GLN A 327 30.42 37.83 32.21
N GLN A 328 29.76 38.73 32.94
CA GLN A 328 30.37 39.98 33.41
C GLN A 328 31.50 39.73 34.42
N SER A 329 31.31 38.79 35.35
CA SER A 329 32.35 38.42 36.32
C SER A 329 33.59 37.80 35.65
N GLN A 330 33.41 36.98 34.61
CA GLN A 330 34.51 36.41 33.84
C GLN A 330 35.28 37.47 33.03
N LEU A 331 34.60 38.47 32.48
CA LEU A 331 35.23 39.59 31.78
C LEU A 331 35.99 40.55 32.72
N SER A 332 35.61 40.60 34.01
CA SER A 332 36.28 41.41 35.03
C SER A 332 37.54 40.76 35.65
N LEU A 333 37.81 39.50 35.30
CA LEU A 333 38.97 38.71 35.74
C LEU A 333 40.13 38.69 34.73
N PHE A 334 39.95 39.34 33.57
CA PHE A 334 40.99 39.66 32.57
C PHE A 334 41.24 41.17 32.57
#